data_AF-A0A959ED67-F1
#
_entry.id   AF-A0A959ED67-F1
#
_cell.length_a   1.000
_cell.length_b   1.000
_cell.length_c   1.000
_cell.angle_alpha   90.00
_cell.angle_beta   90.00
_cell.angle_gamma   90.00
#
_symmetry.space_group_name_H-M   'P 1'
#
loop_
_entity.id
_entity.type
_entity.pdbx_description
1 polymer ?
#
loop_
_entity_poly.entity_id
_entity_poly.type
_entity_poly.pdbx_seq_one_letter_code
_entity_poly.pdbx_strand_id
1 'polypeptide(L)'
;MKQLPRVLMILAAAALMMLFVFPMWRITLIAPQYPDGVNMYIWINKIGGDGPGTLQNVNILNHYVGMKFIEPDAIPELQYFPYIIIGLAVLALLAAAINKKQVYLGWAILFAVLALAGIYDF
;
A
#
# COMPACT_ATOMS: atom_id res chain seq x y z
N MET A 1 6.54 30.62 7.84
CA MET A 1 7.45 29.47 7.54
C MET A 1 7.81 28.59 8.74
N LYS A 2 7.83 29.07 10.00
CA LYS A 2 8.26 28.26 11.17
C LYS A 2 7.40 27.02 11.47
N GLN A 3 6.13 26.99 11.05
CA GLN A 3 5.21 25.86 11.30
C GLN A 3 5.04 24.94 10.09
N LEU A 4 5.59 25.29 8.92
CA LEU A 4 5.41 24.52 7.69
C LEU A 4 5.89 23.06 7.84
N PRO A 5 7.07 22.77 8.41
CA PRO A 5 7.52 21.38 8.58
C PRO A 5 6.55 20.56 9.43
N ARG A 6 6.00 21.16 10.49
CA ARG A 6 5.04 20.50 11.38
C ARG A 6 3.75 20.13 10.64
N VAL A 7 3.21 21.05 9.85
CA VAL A 7 2.02 20.80 9.02
C VAL A 7 2.31 19.70 7.99
N LEU A 8 3.47 19.74 7.33
CA LEU A 8 3.87 18.71 6.37
C LEU A 8 3.97 17.32 7.00
N MET A 9 4.45 17.21 8.24
CA MET A 9 4.47 15.92 8.95
C MET A 9 3.08 15.36 9.20
N ILE A 10 2.11 16.22 9.57
CA ILE A 10 0.71 15.79 9.77
C ILE A 10 0.10 15.35 8.44
N LEU A 11 0.34 16.09 7.37
CA LEU A 11 -0.12 15.72 6.03
C LEU A 11 0.54 14.43 5.54
N ALA A 12 1.83 14.21 5.82
CA ALA A 12 2.52 12.97 5.49
C ALA A 12 1.92 11.77 6.23
N ALA A 13 1.62 11.91 7.53
CA ALA A 13 0.93 10.88 8.29
C ALA A 13 -0.45 10.56 7.68
N ALA A 14 -1.23 11.58 7.34
CA ALA A 14 -2.52 11.40 6.69
C ALA A 14 -2.40 10.71 5.32
N ALA A 15 -1.40 11.08 4.52
CA ALA A 15 -1.14 10.47 3.22
C ALA A 15 -0.75 9.00 3.33
N LEU A 16 0.04 8.62 4.33
CA LEU A 16 0.35 7.21 4.59
C LEU A 16 -0.90 6.41 4.92
N MET A 17 -1.82 6.98 5.70
CA MET A 17 -3.08 6.30 6.04
C MET A 17 -4.02 6.13 4.83
N MET A 18 -3.88 6.94 3.78
CA MET A 18 -4.66 6.78 2.55
C MET A 18 -4.40 5.43 1.85
N LEU A 19 -3.25 4.79 2.07
CA LEU A 19 -2.91 3.48 1.50
C LEU A 19 -3.83 2.34 1.97
N PHE A 20 -4.52 2.52 3.10
CA PHE A 20 -5.51 1.57 3.61
C PHE A 20 -6.90 1.75 3.01
N VAL A 21 -7.17 2.93 2.47
CA VAL A 21 -8.49 3.33 1.96
C VAL A 21 -8.52 3.17 0.44
N PHE A 22 -7.47 3.64 -0.24
CA PHE A 22 -7.37 3.62 -1.69
C PHE A 22 -6.45 2.49 -2.16
N PRO A 23 -6.81 1.80 -3.26
CA PRO A 23 -5.96 0.76 -3.81
C PRO A 23 -4.69 1.39 -4.38
N MET A 24 -3.56 0.73 -4.16
CA MET A 24 -2.27 1.10 -4.75
C MET A 24 -2.22 0.69 -6.22
N TRP A 25 -2.83 -0.45 -6.54
CA TRP A 25 -2.86 -1.00 -7.90
C TRP A 25 -4.26 -1.44 -8.30
N ARG A 26 -4.56 -1.26 -9.58
CA ARG A 26 -5.72 -1.84 -10.28
C ARG A 26 -5.21 -2.65 -11.45
N ILE A 27 -5.65 -3.91 -11.53
CA ILE A 27 -5.36 -4.81 -12.64
C ILE A 27 -6.70 -5.21 -13.26
N THR A 28 -6.85 -5.03 -14.57
CA THR A 28 -8.06 -5.41 -15.31
C THR A 28 -7.72 -6.57 -16.24
N LEU A 29 -8.36 -7.71 -16.04
CA LEU A 29 -8.20 -8.88 -16.90
C LEU A 29 -9.36 -8.92 -17.89
N ILE A 30 -9.04 -9.00 -19.18
CA ILE A 30 -10.03 -9.10 -20.25
C ILE A 30 -9.88 -10.48 -20.89
N ALA A 31 -10.99 -11.19 -21.01
CA ALA A 31 -11.05 -12.51 -21.62
C ALA A 31 -12.38 -12.68 -22.37
N PRO A 32 -12.50 -13.62 -23.32
CA PRO A 32 -13.77 -13.88 -24.01
C PRO A 32 -14.95 -14.17 -23.07
N GLN A 33 -14.69 -14.78 -21.90
CA GLN A 33 -15.70 -15.07 -20.87
C GLN A 33 -16.06 -13.84 -20.01
N TYR A 34 -15.21 -12.82 -19.99
CA TYR A 34 -15.39 -11.57 -19.24
C TYR A 34 -15.16 -10.38 -20.19
N PRO A 35 -16.11 -10.12 -21.12
CA PRO A 35 -15.96 -9.07 -22.13
C PRO A 35 -15.87 -7.67 -21.53
N ASP A 36 -16.54 -7.43 -20.39
CA ASP A 36 -16.47 -6.17 -19.64
C ASP A 36 -15.23 -6.08 -18.73
N GLY A 37 -14.46 -7.17 -18.63
CA GLY A 37 -13.27 -7.31 -17.81
C GLY A 37 -13.56 -7.62 -16.33
N VAL A 38 -12.53 -8.13 -15.65
CA VAL A 38 -12.53 -8.38 -14.21
C VAL A 38 -11.51 -7.45 -13.56
N ASN A 39 -11.97 -6.51 -12.71
CA ASN A 39 -11.08 -5.58 -12.02
C ASN A 39 -10.67 -6.14 -10.65
N MET A 40 -9.37 -6.36 -10.48
CA MET A 40 -8.74 -6.67 -9.22
C MET A 40 -8.01 -5.43 -8.69
N TYR A 41 -8.05 -5.24 -7.38
CA TYR A 41 -7.46 -4.12 -6.68
C TYR A 41 -6.56 -4.63 -5.56
N ILE A 42 -5.41 -3.98 -5.39
CA ILE A 42 -4.43 -4.31 -4.35
C ILE A 42 -4.26 -3.09 -3.44
N TRP A 43 -4.61 -3.25 -2.17
CA TRP A 43 -4.34 -2.31 -1.09
C TRP A 43 -3.12 -2.77 -0.30
N ILE A 44 -2.63 -1.92 0.60
CA ILE A 44 -1.49 -2.25 1.47
C ILE A 44 -1.74 -3.47 2.36
N ASN A 45 -3.01 -3.81 2.63
CA ASN A 45 -3.41 -4.83 3.61
C ASN A 45 -4.40 -5.88 3.06
N LYS A 46 -4.78 -5.81 1.78
CA LYS A 46 -5.74 -6.74 1.18
C LYS A 46 -5.71 -6.73 -0.34
N ILE A 47 -6.21 -7.81 -0.94
CA ILE A 47 -6.53 -7.92 -2.36
C ILE A 47 -8.03 -8.14 -2.52
N GLY A 48 -8.65 -7.46 -3.48
CA GLY A 48 -10.09 -7.53 -3.72
C GLY A 48 -10.46 -7.15 -5.15
N GLY A 49 -11.72 -6.83 -5.39
CA GLY A 49 -12.24 -6.49 -6.72
C GLY A 49 -13.61 -5.83 -6.66
N ASP A 50 -14.25 -5.70 -7.82
CA ASP A 50 -15.58 -5.09 -7.95
C ASP A 50 -16.69 -5.81 -7.16
N GLY A 51 -16.52 -7.09 -6.83
CA GLY A 51 -17.53 -7.85 -6.09
C GLY A 51 -17.00 -9.05 -5.32
N PRO A 52 -17.86 -9.68 -4.50
CA PRO A 52 -17.55 -10.95 -3.84
C PRO A 52 -17.27 -12.02 -4.90
N GLY A 53 -16.06 -12.58 -4.91
CA GLY A 53 -15.63 -13.61 -5.87
C GLY A 53 -14.71 -13.11 -6.99
N THR A 54 -14.40 -11.81 -7.09
CA THR A 54 -13.45 -11.32 -8.10
C THR A 54 -12.11 -12.06 -8.04
N LEU A 55 -11.52 -12.23 -6.85
CA LEU A 55 -10.25 -12.95 -6.69
C LEU A 55 -10.35 -14.42 -7.16
N GLN A 56 -11.48 -15.08 -6.91
CA GLN A 56 -11.71 -16.44 -7.39
C GLN A 56 -11.77 -16.49 -8.93
N ASN A 57 -12.48 -15.54 -9.56
CA ASN A 57 -12.56 -15.46 -11.01
C ASN A 57 -11.19 -15.19 -11.64
N VAL A 58 -10.40 -14.28 -11.05
CA VAL A 58 -9.00 -14.04 -11.46
C VAL A 58 -8.17 -15.31 -11.34
N ASN A 59 -8.29 -16.05 -10.24
CA ASN A 59 -7.56 -17.30 -10.04
C ASN A 59 -7.97 -18.40 -11.02
N ILE A 60 -9.24 -18.49 -11.39
CA ILE A 60 -9.72 -19.39 -12.45
C ILE A 60 -9.06 -19.02 -13.79
N LEU A 61 -9.02 -17.74 -14.14
CA LEU A 61 -8.32 -17.27 -15.34
C LEU A 61 -6.82 -17.58 -15.30
N ASN A 62 -6.16 -17.33 -14.17
CA ASN A 62 -4.76 -17.66 -13.97
C ASN A 62 -4.50 -19.15 -14.20
N HIS A 63 -5.34 -20.03 -13.65
CA HIS A 63 -5.23 -21.47 -13.85
C HIS A 63 -5.29 -21.85 -15.35
N TYR A 64 -6.19 -21.25 -16.12
CA TYR A 64 -6.29 -21.52 -17.57
C TYR A 64 -5.08 -21.02 -18.38
N VAL A 65 -4.40 -19.97 -17.92
CA VAL A 65 -3.19 -19.43 -18.57
C VAL A 65 -1.91 -20.04 -17.96
N GLY A 66 -2.02 -20.96 -17.00
CA GLY A 66 -0.90 -21.62 -16.34
C GLY A 66 -0.18 -20.76 -15.28
N MET A 67 -0.80 -19.67 -14.83
CA MET A 67 -0.31 -18.86 -13.72
C MET A 67 -0.69 -19.45 -12.37
N LYS A 68 0.10 -19.13 -11.34
CA LYS A 68 -0.17 -19.56 -9.95
C LYS A 68 -1.43 -18.89 -9.39
N PHE A 69 -2.06 -19.57 -8.42
CA PHE A 69 -3.11 -18.98 -7.61
C PHE A 69 -2.54 -17.84 -6.77
N ILE A 70 -3.30 -16.75 -6.70
CA ILE A 70 -3.07 -15.65 -5.78
C ILE A 70 -3.74 -16.03 -4.46
N GLU A 71 -2.90 -16.27 -3.45
CA GLU A 71 -3.32 -16.55 -2.08
C GLU A 71 -2.84 -15.38 -1.19
N PRO A 72 -3.72 -14.44 -0.80
CA PRO A 72 -3.32 -13.25 -0.05
C PRO A 72 -2.57 -13.55 1.25
N ASP A 73 -2.91 -14.64 1.93
CA ASP A 73 -2.26 -15.06 3.18
C ASP A 73 -0.82 -15.57 2.96
N ALA A 74 -0.48 -15.98 1.73
CA ALA A 74 0.86 -16.39 1.36
C ALA A 74 1.76 -15.23 0.91
N ILE A 75 1.24 -13.99 0.83
CA ILE A 75 1.98 -12.79 0.44
C ILE A 75 2.49 -12.10 1.72
N PRO A 76 3.79 -12.20 2.05
CA PRO A 76 4.32 -11.66 3.29
C PRO A 76 4.09 -10.15 3.41
N GLU A 77 4.21 -9.41 2.32
CA GLU A 77 4.11 -7.95 2.28
C GLU A 77 2.76 -7.46 2.80
N LEU A 78 1.67 -8.18 2.48
CA LEU A 78 0.32 -7.87 2.97
C LEU A 78 0.20 -8.04 4.49
N GLN A 79 1.07 -8.82 5.10
CA GLN A 79 1.11 -9.04 6.54
C GLN A 79 1.92 -7.95 7.25
N TYR A 80 3.13 -7.62 6.77
CA TYR A 80 4.03 -6.73 7.51
C TYR A 80 4.05 -5.26 7.04
N PHE A 81 3.78 -4.97 5.77
CA PHE A 81 3.72 -3.57 5.29
C PHE A 81 2.68 -2.72 6.02
N PRO A 82 1.46 -3.21 6.36
CA PRO A 82 0.51 -2.45 7.15
C PRO A 82 1.10 -1.88 8.44
N TYR A 83 1.87 -2.70 9.17
CA TYR A 83 2.50 -2.27 10.42
C TYR A 83 3.62 -1.26 10.20
N ILE A 84 4.41 -1.41 9.13
CA ILE A 84 5.46 -0.45 8.76
C ILE A 84 4.84 0.92 8.45
N ILE A 85 3.77 0.96 7.65
CA ILE A 85 3.10 2.21 7.29
C ILE A 85 2.45 2.87 8.50
N ILE A 86 1.78 2.11 9.38
CA ILE A 86 1.22 2.62 10.64
C ILE A 86 2.34 3.19 11.52
N GLY A 87 3.46 2.47 11.65
CA GLY A 87 4.63 2.91 12.41
C GLY A 87 5.19 4.23 11.88
N LEU A 88 5.36 4.36 10.56
CA LEU A 88 5.81 5.60 9.92
C LEU A 88 4.84 6.76 10.14
N ALA A 89 3.53 6.53 10.07
CA ALA A 89 2.52 7.55 10.33
C ALA A 89 2.56 8.03 11.79
N VAL A 90 2.66 7.11 12.75
CA VAL A 90 2.81 7.44 14.18
C VAL A 90 4.09 8.23 14.43
N LEU A 91 5.22 7.79 13.87
CA LEU A 91 6.49 8.51 13.98
C LEU A 91 6.41 9.91 13.36
N ALA A 92 5.63 10.09 12.27
CA ALA A 92 5.42 11.40 11.69
C ALA A 92 4.65 12.34 12.62
N LEU A 93 3.59 11.85 13.26
CA LEU A 93 2.82 12.60 14.26
C LEU A 93 3.67 12.93 15.50
N LEU A 94 4.49 12.00 15.97
CA LEU A 94 5.44 12.23 17.07
C LEU A 94 6.48 13.29 16.68
N ALA A 95 7.03 13.24 15.46
CA ALA A 95 7.93 14.25 14.96
C ALA A 95 7.27 15.65 14.95
N ALA A 96 6.01 15.73 14.52
CA ALA A 96 5.22 16.95 14.55
C ALA A 96 4.97 17.47 15.98
N ALA A 97 4.82 16.58 16.96
CA ALA A 97 4.67 16.95 18.37
C ALA A 97 5.97 17.48 18.98
N ILE A 98 7.11 16.82 18.70
CA ILE A 98 8.44 17.21 19.22
C ILE A 98 8.93 18.52 18.58
N ASN A 99 8.60 18.74 17.31
CA ASN A 99 8.89 19.96 16.55
C ASN A 99 10.36 20.37 16.52
N LYS A 100 11.27 19.41 16.28
CA LYS A 100 12.71 19.64 16.14
C LYS A 100 13.19 19.23 14.76
N LYS A 101 14.05 20.07 14.13
CA LYS A 101 14.60 19.84 12.78
C LYS A 101 15.28 18.48 12.63
N GLN A 102 16.04 18.05 13.63
CA GLN A 102 16.74 16.76 13.61
C GLN A 102 15.77 15.57 13.53
N VAL A 103 14.62 15.66 14.20
CA VAL A 103 13.62 14.59 14.20
C VAL A 103 12.92 14.51 12.83
N TYR A 104 12.62 15.64 12.21
CA TYR A 104 12.09 15.68 10.84
C TYR A 104 13.05 15.05 9.85
N LEU A 105 14.35 15.38 9.94
CA LEU A 105 15.37 14.82 9.06
C LEU A 105 15.53 13.31 9.29
N GLY A 106 15.56 12.86 10.56
CA GLY A 106 15.64 11.44 10.90
C GLY A 106 14.44 10.65 10.35
N TRP A 107 13.23 11.18 10.48
CA TRP A 107 12.03 10.58 9.90
C TRP A 107 12.10 10.53 8.37
N ALA A 108 12.54 11.62 7.71
CA ALA A 108 12.65 11.68 6.25
C ALA A 108 13.67 10.68 5.70
N ILE A 109 14.82 10.51 6.38
CA ILE A 109 15.82 9.52 6.02
C ILE A 109 15.26 8.10 6.20
N LEU A 110 14.61 7.82 7.34
CA LEU A 110 13.98 6.53 7.58
C LEU A 110 12.93 6.20 6.51
N PHE A 111 12.06 7.16 6.20
CA PHE A 111 11.07 7.03 5.15
C PHE A 111 11.72 6.74 3.79
N ALA A 112 12.76 7.49 3.41
CA ALA A 112 13.46 7.28 2.14
C ALA A 112 14.12 5.90 2.07
N VAL A 113 14.77 5.43 3.14
CA VAL A 113 15.37 4.09 3.20
C VAL A 113 14.31 3.00 3.05
N LEU A 114 13.20 3.10 3.78
CA LEU A 114 12.11 2.12 3.69
C LEU A 114 11.42 2.15 2.32
N ALA A 115 11.25 3.34 1.72
CA ALA A 115 10.71 3.47 0.37
C ALA A 115 11.63 2.83 -0.66
N LEU A 116 12.95 3.05 -0.57
CA LEU A 116 13.92 2.40 -1.46
C LEU A 116 13.95 0.88 -1.26
N ALA A 117 13.86 0.41 -0.02
CA ALA A 117 13.76 -1.01 0.28
C ALA A 117 12.49 -1.62 -0.31
N GLY A 118 11.35 -0.93 -0.16
CA GLY A 118 10.08 -1.37 -0.75
C GLY A 118 10.09 -1.39 -2.27
N ILE A 119 10.76 -0.43 -2.93
CA ILE A 119 10.93 -0.42 -4.40
C ILE A 119 11.85 -1.55 -4.85
N TYR A 120 12.88 -1.90 -4.07
CA TYR A 120 13.80 -2.99 -4.41
C TYR A 120 13.15 -4.38 -4.31
N ASP A 121 12.23 -4.53 -3.36
CA ASP A 121 11.49 -5.78 -3.12
C ASP A 121 10.35 -6.00 -4.14
N PHE A 122 9.74 -4.91 -4.63
CA PHE A 122 8.66 -4.91 -5.63
C PHE A 122 9.14 -5.21 -7.07
#